data_AF-A0A9Q0CVH0-F1
#
_entry.id   AF-A0A9Q0CVH0-F1
#
_cell.length_a   1.000
_cell.length_b   1.000
_cell.length_c   1.000
_cell.angle_alpha   90.00
_cell.angle_beta   90.00
_cell.angle_gamma   90.00
#
_symmetry.space_group_name_H-M   'P 1'
#
loop_
_entity.id
_entity.type
_entity.pdbx_description
1 polymer ?
#
loop_
_entity_poly.entity_id
_entity_poly.type
_entity_poly.pdbx_seq_one_letter_code
_entity_poly.pdbx_strand_id
1 'polypeptide(L)'
;MEASSWDALRKQARKLEAQLDEQMNTYRKSVSMKSDGSESDVESTIDRLLKQLHQVNLQMQSWVSSGTSEVLSHTFTRHQEILQDLTQEFYRLKSSLRAKREHASLLDFRDFDRSKFDLEVGPDSDHAALLKEQASIGRSSGQMDNVISHAQATLGALVMQRSTFGGITSKITNVSSRLPTVNNILSAIKRKKSMDTIILSIVASVCTFLIFIYWLSK
;
A
#
# COMPACT_ATOMS: atom_id res chain seq x y z
N MET A 1 29.08 -14.72 0.83
CA MET A 1 28.56 -14.32 2.15
C MET A 1 27.44 -13.28 2.06
N GLU A 2 27.40 -12.41 1.04
CA GLU A 2 26.39 -11.34 0.89
C GLU A 2 24.93 -11.82 0.70
N ALA A 3 24.70 -12.88 -0.08
CA ALA A 3 23.35 -13.43 -0.28
C ALA A 3 22.68 -13.88 1.04
N SER A 4 23.48 -14.36 2.01
CA SER A 4 22.96 -14.79 3.31
C SER A 4 22.50 -13.61 4.18
N SER A 5 23.09 -12.43 4.00
CA SER A 5 22.70 -11.20 4.71
C SER A 5 21.39 -10.62 4.14
N TRP A 6 21.26 -10.60 2.81
CA TRP A 6 20.02 -10.18 2.15
C TRP A 6 18.84 -11.12 2.47
N ASP A 7 19.07 -12.43 2.47
CA ASP A 7 18.06 -13.40 2.88
C ASP A 7 17.63 -13.23 4.33
N ALA A 8 18.55 -12.87 5.23
CA ALA A 8 18.23 -12.58 6.61
C ALA A 8 17.33 -11.35 6.74
N LEU A 9 17.64 -10.25 6.02
CA LEU A 9 16.79 -9.05 5.99
C LEU A 9 15.39 -9.35 5.45
N ARG A 10 15.28 -10.13 4.37
CA ARG A 10 13.97 -10.53 3.81
C ARG A 10 13.14 -11.35 4.78
N LYS A 11 13.77 -12.33 5.45
CA LYS A 11 13.09 -13.13 6.48
C LYS A 11 12.64 -12.25 7.65
N GLN A 12 13.46 -11.29 8.06
CA GLN A 12 13.13 -10.35 9.12
C GLN A 12 11.96 -9.44 8.72
N ALA A 13 11.96 -8.88 7.51
CA ALA A 13 10.85 -8.06 6.99
C ALA A 13 9.54 -8.86 6.99
N ARG A 14 9.52 -10.08 6.43
CA ARG A 14 8.32 -10.94 6.42
C ARG A 14 7.81 -11.27 7.81
N LYS A 15 8.72 -11.50 8.77
CA LYS A 15 8.34 -11.75 10.17
C LYS A 15 7.70 -10.51 10.80
N LEU A 16 8.25 -9.33 10.56
CA LEU A 16 7.70 -8.06 11.05
C LEU A 16 6.35 -7.74 10.41
N GLU A 17 6.20 -7.98 9.10
CA GLU A 17 4.93 -7.84 8.37
C GLU A 17 3.84 -8.73 8.99
N ALA A 18 4.12 -10.02 9.19
CA ALA A 18 3.17 -10.95 9.79
C ALA A 18 2.78 -10.58 11.23
N GLN A 19 3.76 -10.12 12.04
CA GLN A 19 3.49 -9.61 13.38
C GLN A 19 2.63 -8.35 13.35
N LEU A 20 2.87 -7.47 12.39
CA LEU A 20 2.09 -6.24 12.24
C LEU A 20 0.64 -6.55 11.88
N ASP A 21 0.40 -7.48 10.96
CA ASP A 21 -0.95 -7.92 10.57
C ASP A 21 -1.71 -8.52 11.75
N GLU A 22 -1.06 -9.35 12.56
CA GLU A 22 -1.65 -9.96 13.76
C GLU A 22 -2.03 -8.90 14.80
N GLN A 23 -1.13 -7.94 15.06
CA GLN A 23 -1.40 -6.83 15.97
C GLN A 23 -2.49 -5.90 15.42
N MET A 24 -2.52 -5.63 14.12
CA MET A 24 -3.57 -4.85 13.47
C MET A 24 -4.93 -5.51 13.62
N ASN A 25 -5.00 -6.85 13.49
CA ASN A 25 -6.24 -7.58 13.68
C ASN A 25 -6.69 -7.59 15.16
N THR A 26 -5.73 -7.70 16.08
CA THR A 26 -6.00 -7.58 17.52
C THR A 26 -6.52 -6.19 17.85
N TYR A 27 -5.90 -5.14 17.30
CA TYR A 27 -6.32 -3.76 17.42
C TYR A 27 -7.77 -3.59 16.93
N ARG A 28 -8.10 -4.09 15.73
CA ARG A 28 -9.48 -4.12 15.16
C ARG A 28 -10.49 -4.78 16.12
N LYS A 29 -10.10 -5.87 16.79
CA LYS A 29 -10.97 -6.58 17.73
C LYS A 29 -11.17 -5.80 19.03
N SER A 30 -10.11 -5.22 19.59
CA SER A 30 -10.20 -4.35 20.77
C SER A 30 -11.03 -3.08 20.51
N VAL A 31 -11.16 -2.64 19.26
CA VAL A 31 -12.12 -1.57 18.90
C VAL A 31 -13.57 -2.00 19.09
N SER A 32 -13.86 -3.26 18.76
CA SER A 32 -15.23 -3.77 18.76
C SER A 32 -15.71 -4.15 20.16
N MET A 33 -14.79 -4.53 21.05
CA MET A 33 -15.06 -4.79 22.46
C MET A 33 -14.58 -3.59 23.27
N LYS A 34 -15.49 -2.71 23.72
CA LYS A 34 -15.23 -1.58 24.63
C LYS A 34 -14.11 -1.94 25.62
N SER A 35 -12.88 -1.45 25.40
CA SER A 35 -11.74 -1.69 26.28
C SER A 35 -11.09 -0.36 26.67
N ASP A 36 -10.88 -0.20 27.97
CA ASP A 36 -10.61 1.05 28.68
C ASP A 36 -9.10 1.28 28.93
N GLY A 37 -8.22 0.84 28.01
CA GLY A 37 -6.78 1.12 28.14
C GLY A 37 -5.86 0.25 27.31
N SER A 38 -6.26 -0.98 26.97
CA SER A 38 -5.44 -1.91 26.19
C SER A 38 -5.19 -1.46 24.75
N GLU A 39 -6.00 -0.53 24.25
CA GLU A 39 -5.90 0.03 22.89
C GLU A 39 -4.58 0.80 22.71
N SER A 40 -4.17 1.60 23.70
CA SER A 40 -2.97 2.44 23.62
C SER A 40 -1.68 1.61 23.62
N ASP A 41 -1.66 0.50 24.36
CA ASP A 41 -0.53 -0.43 24.40
C ASP A 41 -0.35 -1.17 23.06
N VAL A 42 -1.46 -1.56 22.42
CA VAL A 42 -1.43 -2.18 21.09
C VAL A 42 -1.01 -1.17 20.03
N GLU A 43 -1.51 0.07 20.10
CA GLU A 43 -1.15 1.15 19.18
C GLU A 43 0.36 1.45 19.24
N SER A 44 0.92 1.62 20.44
CA SER A 44 2.35 1.86 20.63
C SER A 44 3.22 0.69 20.16
N THR A 45 2.72 -0.54 20.29
CA THR A 45 3.38 -1.75 19.77
C THR A 45 3.41 -1.76 18.26
N ILE A 46 2.30 -1.42 17.59
CA ILE A 46 2.20 -1.31 16.13
C ILE A 46 3.16 -0.22 15.60
N ASP A 47 3.18 0.95 16.24
CA ASP A 47 4.11 2.04 15.88
C ASP A 47 5.59 1.60 15.98
N ARG A 48 5.93 0.84 17.02
CA ARG A 48 7.29 0.30 17.18
C ARG A 48 7.64 -0.69 16.06
N LEU A 49 6.73 -1.59 15.73
CA LEU A 49 6.92 -2.59 14.67
C LEU A 49 7.03 -1.93 13.29
N LEU A 50 6.23 -0.89 13.01
CA LEU A 50 6.33 -0.09 11.78
C LEU A 50 7.70 0.58 11.65
N LYS A 51 8.21 1.19 12.73
CA LYS A 51 9.56 1.79 12.74
C LYS A 51 10.65 0.75 12.49
N GLN A 52 10.53 -0.44 13.06
CA GLN A 52 11.46 -1.54 12.83
C GLN A 52 11.42 -2.04 11.38
N LEU A 53 10.23 -2.19 10.79
CA LEU A 53 10.07 -2.60 9.40
C LEU A 53 10.60 -1.52 8.43
N HIS A 54 10.42 -0.25 8.77
CA HIS A 54 11.01 0.86 8.02
C HIS A 54 12.55 0.82 8.07
N GLN A 55 13.14 0.59 9.25
CA GLN A 55 14.59 0.46 9.38
C GLN A 55 15.16 -0.72 8.58
N VAL A 56 14.48 -1.87 8.57
CA VAL A 56 14.86 -3.03 7.76
C VAL A 56 14.76 -2.70 6.26
N ASN A 57 13.72 -1.98 5.83
CA ASN A 57 13.59 -1.50 4.45
C ASN A 57 14.72 -0.52 4.06
N LEU A 58 15.11 0.41 4.94
CA LEU A 58 16.26 1.30 4.68
C LEU A 58 17.56 0.52 4.54
N GLN A 59 17.76 -0.53 5.35
CA GLN A 59 18.89 -1.43 5.19
C GLN A 59 18.82 -2.13 3.83
N MET A 60 17.66 -2.65 3.42
CA MET A 60 17.50 -3.24 2.08
C MET A 60 17.79 -2.24 0.95
N GLN A 61 17.42 -0.98 1.11
CA GLN A 61 17.66 0.07 0.12
C GLN A 61 19.15 0.31 -0.13
N SER A 62 20.00 0.21 0.90
CA SER A 62 21.44 0.39 0.73
C SER A 62 22.07 -0.75 -0.07
N TRP A 63 21.55 -1.97 0.04
CA TRP A 63 21.96 -3.13 -0.78
C TRP A 63 21.49 -3.03 -2.24
N VAL A 64 20.33 -2.45 -2.49
CA VAL A 64 19.87 -2.21 -3.87
C VAL A 64 20.69 -1.09 -4.53
N SER A 65 21.05 -0.07 -3.76
CA SER A 65 21.83 1.08 -4.23
C SER A 65 23.31 0.73 -4.50
N SER A 66 23.84 -0.36 -3.94
CA SER A 66 25.19 -0.88 -4.23
C SER A 66 25.30 -1.60 -5.59
N GLY A 67 24.26 -1.58 -6.42
CA GLY A 67 24.33 -1.99 -7.83
C GLY A 67 24.04 -3.47 -8.11
N THR A 68 23.41 -4.18 -7.18
CA THR A 68 23.18 -5.63 -7.30
C THR A 68 21.78 -5.93 -7.85
N SER A 69 21.72 -6.59 -9.02
CA SER A 69 20.59 -7.35 -9.63
C SER A 69 19.17 -6.75 -9.62
N GLU A 70 18.53 -6.66 -10.81
CA GLU A 70 17.12 -6.25 -11.00
C GLU A 70 16.12 -6.99 -10.08
N VAL A 71 16.42 -8.24 -9.71
CA VAL A 71 15.60 -9.06 -8.81
C VAL A 71 15.56 -8.50 -7.38
N LEU A 72 16.66 -7.93 -6.91
CA LEU A 72 16.75 -7.32 -5.58
C LEU A 72 15.96 -6.01 -5.55
N SER A 73 16.08 -5.18 -6.60
CA SER A 73 15.26 -3.97 -6.77
C SER A 73 13.77 -4.28 -6.72
N HIS A 74 13.29 -5.27 -7.48
CA HIS A 74 11.87 -5.63 -7.48
C HIS A 74 11.40 -6.14 -6.12
N THR A 75 12.22 -6.94 -5.44
CA THR A 75 11.87 -7.46 -4.11
C THR A 75 11.83 -6.34 -3.07
N PHE A 76 12.75 -5.38 -3.15
CA PHE A 76 12.75 -4.19 -2.31
C PHE A 76 11.52 -3.31 -2.56
N THR A 77 11.19 -3.01 -3.82
CA THR A 77 9.99 -2.23 -4.17
C THR A 77 8.74 -2.85 -3.57
N ARG A 78 8.61 -4.17 -3.64
CA ARG A 78 7.49 -4.88 -3.02
C ARG A 78 7.44 -4.70 -1.49
N HIS A 79 8.56 -4.83 -0.79
CA HIS A 79 8.59 -4.62 0.66
C HIS A 79 8.30 -3.16 1.06
N GLN A 80 8.69 -2.20 0.22
CA GLN A 80 8.36 -0.79 0.39
C GLN A 80 6.85 -0.52 0.18
N GLU A 81 6.24 -1.12 -0.83
CA GLU A 81 4.78 -1.05 -1.07
C GLU A 81 4.00 -1.64 0.10
N ILE A 82 4.40 -2.82 0.59
CA ILE A 82 3.77 -3.47 1.75
C ILE A 82 3.87 -2.57 3.00
N LEU A 83 5.04 -1.99 3.27
CA LEU A 83 5.20 -1.06 4.41
C LEU A 83 4.27 0.14 4.29
N GLN A 84 4.15 0.73 3.09
CA GLN A 84 3.28 1.87 2.85
C GLN A 84 1.80 1.50 3.06
N ASP A 85 1.37 0.37 2.53
CA ASP A 85 -0.01 -0.11 2.65
C ASP A 85 -0.36 -0.39 4.11
N LEU A 86 0.51 -1.09 4.83
CA LEU A 86 0.36 -1.36 6.27
C LEU A 86 0.31 -0.06 7.12
N THR A 87 1.12 0.93 6.77
CA THR A 87 1.12 2.23 7.44
C THR A 87 -0.20 2.97 7.18
N GLN A 88 -0.67 2.99 5.93
CA GLN A 88 -1.93 3.62 5.57
C GLN A 88 -3.12 2.93 6.23
N GLU A 89 -3.13 1.59 6.24
CA GLU A 89 -4.11 0.78 6.95
C GLU A 89 -4.19 1.14 8.43
N PHE A 90 -3.05 1.30 9.09
CA PHE A 90 -2.97 1.67 10.50
C PHE A 90 -3.62 3.04 10.78
N TYR A 91 -3.24 4.07 10.02
CA TYR A 91 -3.80 5.42 10.19
C TYR A 91 -5.30 5.46 9.88
N ARG A 92 -5.75 4.72 8.85
CA ARG A 92 -7.17 4.57 8.54
C ARG A 92 -7.93 3.90 9.68
N LEU A 93 -7.34 2.89 10.31
CA LEU A 93 -7.95 2.19 11.42
C LEU A 93 -8.03 3.08 12.66
N LYS A 94 -6.96 3.81 12.97
CA LYS A 94 -6.91 4.80 14.06
C LYS A 94 -7.92 5.94 13.89
N SER A 95 -8.09 6.47 12.66
CA SER A 95 -9.09 7.51 12.40
C SER A 95 -10.51 6.97 12.51
N SER A 96 -10.77 5.77 11.98
CA SER A 96 -12.07 5.09 12.12
C SER A 96 -12.42 4.84 13.60
N LEU A 97 -11.41 4.50 14.41
CA LEU A 97 -11.53 4.34 15.85
C LEU A 97 -11.94 5.62 16.56
N ARG A 98 -11.20 6.70 16.31
CA ARG A 98 -11.51 8.02 16.86
C ARG A 98 -12.95 8.43 16.53
N ALA A 99 -13.36 8.27 15.27
CA ALA A 99 -14.72 8.58 14.85
C ALA A 99 -15.78 7.73 15.58
N LYS A 100 -15.53 6.42 15.77
CA LYS A 100 -16.44 5.55 16.54
C LYS A 100 -16.51 5.94 18.02
N ARG A 101 -15.38 6.34 18.61
CA ARG A 101 -15.31 6.78 20.02
C ARG A 101 -16.09 8.08 20.21
N GLU A 102 -15.87 9.05 19.33
CA GLU A 102 -16.62 10.32 19.33
C GLU A 102 -18.12 10.07 19.18
N HIS A 103 -18.52 9.18 18.26
CA HIS A 103 -19.92 8.81 18.09
C HIS A 103 -20.50 8.13 19.34
N ALA A 104 -19.75 7.23 19.99
CA ALA A 104 -20.17 6.59 21.24
C ALA A 104 -20.32 7.60 22.39
N SER A 105 -19.41 8.57 22.52
CA SER A 105 -19.51 9.62 23.55
C SER A 105 -20.68 10.58 23.30
N LEU A 106 -21.00 10.87 22.03
CA LEU A 106 -22.16 11.69 21.67
C LEU A 106 -23.49 10.99 21.97
N LEU A 107 -23.57 9.67 21.75
CA LEU A 107 -24.77 8.89 22.11
C LEU A 107 -24.96 8.83 23.63
N ASP A 108 -23.87 8.63 24.39
CA ASP A 108 -23.91 8.62 25.86
C ASP A 108 -24.44 9.95 26.42
N PHE A 109 -23.97 11.08 25.89
CA PHE A 109 -24.49 12.40 26.26
C PHE A 109 -25.97 12.59 25.88
N ARG A 110 -26.39 12.10 24.71
CA ARG A 110 -27.80 12.20 24.26
C ARG A 110 -28.73 11.35 25.13
N ASP A 111 -28.31 10.16 25.53
CA ASP A 111 -29.11 9.27 26.38
C ASP A 111 -29.21 9.84 27.82
N PHE A 112 -28.15 10.52 28.30
CA PHE A 112 -28.20 11.31 29.54
C PHE A 112 -29.15 12.52 29.46
N ASP A 113 -29.10 13.29 28.37
CA ASP A 113 -29.97 14.47 28.18
C ASP A 113 -31.45 14.06 28.02
N ARG A 114 -31.71 12.95 27.30
CA ARG A 114 -33.05 12.38 27.18
C ARG A 114 -33.62 11.89 28.50
N SER A 115 -32.81 11.20 29.31
CA SER A 115 -33.25 10.72 30.63
C SER A 115 -33.51 11.87 31.61
N LYS A 116 -32.74 12.95 31.53
CA LYS A 116 -32.98 14.17 32.30
C LYS A 116 -34.24 14.92 31.85
N PHE A 117 -34.47 15.03 30.53
CA PHE A 117 -35.64 15.70 29.95
C PHE A 117 -36.95 14.95 30.22
N ASP A 118 -36.96 13.60 30.17
CA ASP A 118 -38.14 12.78 30.54
C ASP A 118 -38.55 12.95 32.02
N LEU A 119 -37.61 13.36 32.88
CA LEU A 119 -37.85 13.64 34.30
C LEU A 119 -38.38 15.07 34.56
N GLU A 120 -38.28 16.00 33.60
CA GLU A 120 -38.52 17.43 33.81
C GLU A 120 -39.71 18.02 33.01
N VAL A 121 -40.32 17.28 32.07
CA VAL A 121 -41.26 17.86 31.11
C VAL A 121 -42.72 17.48 31.37
N GLY A 122 -43.42 18.41 32.03
CA GLY A 122 -44.86 18.61 31.91
C GLY A 122 -45.25 19.30 30.57
N PRO A 123 -46.55 19.50 30.30
CA PRO A 123 -47.11 19.63 28.96
C PRO A 123 -46.94 21.03 28.34
N ASP A 124 -45.72 21.38 27.94
CA ASP A 124 -45.45 22.59 27.12
C ASP A 124 -44.49 22.25 25.97
N SER A 125 -45.03 21.55 24.97
CA SER A 125 -44.28 20.79 23.95
C SER A 125 -43.73 21.63 22.78
N ASP A 126 -44.25 22.83 22.56
CA ASP A 126 -44.01 23.56 21.31
C ASP A 126 -42.69 24.34 21.36
N HIS A 127 -42.38 24.95 22.51
CA HIS A 127 -41.13 25.67 22.69
C HIS A 127 -39.90 24.74 22.75
N ALA A 128 -40.07 23.54 23.31
CA ALA A 128 -39.03 22.51 23.33
C ALA A 128 -38.77 21.91 21.93
N ALA A 129 -39.81 21.77 21.11
CA ALA A 129 -39.67 21.32 19.73
C ALA A 129 -38.86 22.31 18.88
N LEU A 130 -39.10 23.62 19.05
CA LEU A 130 -38.38 24.67 18.32
C LEU A 130 -36.91 24.77 18.73
N LEU A 131 -36.61 24.67 20.04
CA LEU A 131 -35.22 24.66 20.52
C LEU A 131 -34.46 23.43 20.01
N LYS A 132 -35.12 22.28 19.92
CA LYS A 132 -34.57 21.06 19.31
C LYS A 132 -34.27 21.23 17.83
N GLU A 133 -35.15 21.90 17.09
CA GLU A 133 -34.95 22.18 15.67
C GLU A 133 -33.75 23.13 15.47
N GLN A 134 -33.66 24.19 16.28
CA GLN A 134 -32.54 25.13 16.23
C GLN A 134 -31.20 24.44 16.54
N ALA A 135 -31.17 23.55 17.54
CA ALA A 135 -30.00 22.72 17.84
C ALA A 135 -29.66 21.73 16.70
N SER A 136 -30.67 21.22 15.99
CA SER A 136 -30.45 20.35 14.82
C SER A 136 -29.83 21.12 13.64
N ILE A 137 -30.27 22.35 13.39
CA ILE A 137 -29.75 23.22 12.33
C ILE A 137 -28.29 23.60 12.63
N GLY A 138 -27.98 23.97 13.88
CA GLY A 138 -26.60 24.26 14.29
C GLY A 138 -25.65 23.07 14.08
N ARG A 139 -26.13 21.85 14.35
CA ARG A 139 -25.37 20.61 14.10
C ARG A 139 -25.15 20.34 12.61
N SER A 140 -26.16 20.55 11.76
CA SER A 140 -26.02 20.40 10.31
C SER A 140 -25.03 21.40 9.70
N SER A 141 -24.98 22.64 10.24
CA SER A 141 -23.99 23.63 9.81
C SER A 141 -22.54 23.17 10.06
N GLY A 142 -22.24 22.67 11.27
CA GLY A 142 -20.89 22.19 11.61
C GLY A 142 -20.48 20.92 10.85
N GLN A 143 -21.42 20.04 10.52
CA GLN A 143 -21.16 18.88 9.66
C GLN A 143 -20.82 19.31 8.22
N MET A 144 -21.43 20.37 7.72
CA MET A 144 -21.14 20.92 6.39
C MET A 144 -19.72 21.51 6.33
N ASP A 145 -19.27 22.17 7.39
CA ASP A 145 -17.90 22.68 7.50
C ASP A 145 -16.85 21.56 7.51
N ASN A 146 -17.15 20.42 8.15
CA ASN A 146 -16.28 19.24 8.11
C ASN A 146 -16.19 18.64 6.70
N VAL A 147 -17.29 18.61 5.95
CA VAL A 147 -17.28 18.16 4.54
C VAL A 147 -16.46 19.12 3.66
N ILE A 148 -16.54 20.43 3.91
CA ILE A 148 -15.73 21.44 3.21
C ILE A 148 -14.23 21.27 3.53
N SER A 149 -13.89 21.08 4.81
CA SER A 149 -12.53 20.79 5.28
C SER A 149 -11.97 19.50 4.64
N HIS A 150 -12.76 18.42 4.62
CA HIS A 150 -12.38 17.17 3.98
C HIS A 150 -12.21 17.32 2.46
N ALA A 151 -13.06 18.11 1.80
CA ALA A 151 -12.93 18.41 0.37
C ALA A 151 -11.66 19.22 0.08
N GLN A 152 -11.33 20.22 0.90
CA GLN A 152 -10.10 21.01 0.77
C GLN A 152 -8.84 20.17 1.01
N ALA A 153 -8.85 19.29 2.02
CA ALA A 153 -7.75 18.36 2.27
C ALA A 153 -7.56 17.37 1.10
N THR A 154 -8.66 16.90 0.50
CA THR A 154 -8.65 16.01 -0.68
C THR A 154 -8.15 16.74 -1.92
N LEU A 155 -8.52 18.01 -2.12
CA LEU A 155 -7.98 18.85 -3.19
C LEU A 155 -6.47 19.11 -3.00
N GLY A 156 -6.02 19.37 -1.77
CA GLY A 156 -4.61 19.51 -1.44
C GLY A 156 -3.81 18.23 -1.72
N ALA A 157 -4.37 17.07 -1.33
CA ALA A 157 -3.79 15.76 -1.64
C ALA A 157 -3.75 15.49 -3.15
N LEU A 158 -4.82 15.80 -3.90
CA LEU A 158 -4.86 15.66 -5.37
C LEU A 158 -3.88 16.59 -6.09
N VAL A 159 -3.67 17.81 -5.59
CA VAL A 159 -2.68 18.77 -6.13
C VAL A 159 -1.25 18.30 -5.83
N MET A 160 -0.98 17.79 -4.62
CA MET A 160 0.31 17.17 -4.27
C MET A 160 0.57 15.89 -5.10
N GLN A 161 -0.47 15.11 -5.35
CA GLN A 161 -0.43 13.93 -6.20
C GLN A 161 -0.22 14.30 -7.69
N ARG A 162 -0.75 15.44 -8.16
CA ARG A 162 -0.47 16.01 -9.50
C ARG A 162 0.98 16.48 -9.64
N SER A 163 1.56 17.08 -8.61
CA SER A 163 2.99 17.42 -8.56
C SER A 163 3.87 16.16 -8.66
N THR A 164 3.44 15.08 -8.00
CA THR A 164 4.11 13.76 -8.07
C THR A 164 3.98 13.13 -9.46
N PHE A 165 2.83 13.25 -10.13
CA PHE A 165 2.65 12.80 -11.52
C PHE A 165 3.45 13.62 -12.54
N GLY A 166 3.67 14.92 -12.32
CA GLY A 166 4.56 15.74 -13.14
C GLY A 166 6.02 15.24 -13.14
N GLY A 167 6.48 14.71 -12.01
CA GLY A 167 7.79 14.07 -11.88
C GLY A 167 7.90 12.71 -12.60
N ILE A 168 6.79 11.98 -12.73
CA ILE A 168 6.74 10.69 -13.44
C ILE A 168 6.89 10.89 -14.95
N THR A 169 6.29 11.93 -15.53
CA THR A 169 6.47 12.27 -16.96
C THR A 169 7.92 12.58 -17.29
N SER A 170 8.64 13.33 -16.44
CA SER A 170 10.07 13.65 -16.66
C SER A 170 10.97 12.41 -16.61
N LYS A 171 10.61 11.40 -15.80
CA LYS A 171 11.33 10.12 -15.73
C LYS A 171 10.97 9.18 -16.90
N ILE A 172 9.72 9.17 -17.37
CA ILE A 172 9.29 8.40 -18.57
C ILE A 172 9.99 8.91 -19.85
N THR A 173 10.16 10.23 -20.03
CA THR A 173 10.86 10.77 -21.20
C THR A 173 12.35 10.40 -21.20
N ASN A 174 12.98 10.24 -20.02
CA ASN A 174 14.34 9.74 -19.88
C ASN A 174 14.49 8.21 -20.05
N VAL A 175 13.42 7.45 -19.82
CA VAL A 175 13.39 6.01 -20.14
C VAL A 175 13.16 5.79 -21.65
N SER A 176 12.39 6.66 -22.30
CA SER A 176 12.18 6.66 -23.76
C SER A 176 13.48 6.85 -24.55
N SER A 177 14.44 7.63 -24.04
CA SER A 177 15.76 7.80 -24.67
C SER A 177 16.69 6.59 -24.54
N ARG A 178 16.36 5.58 -23.71
CA ARG A 178 17.13 4.32 -23.56
C ARG A 178 16.46 3.07 -24.15
N LEU A 179 15.20 3.16 -24.57
CA LEU A 179 14.52 2.09 -25.30
C LEU A 179 15.15 1.69 -26.65
N PRO A 180 15.83 2.56 -27.43
CA PRO A 180 16.49 2.08 -28.65
C PRO A 180 17.73 1.19 -28.38
N THR A 181 18.33 1.23 -27.20
CA THR A 181 19.51 0.42 -26.87
C THR A 181 19.14 -1.02 -26.45
N VAL A 182 18.03 -1.19 -25.72
CA VAL A 182 17.55 -2.51 -25.27
C VAL A 182 17.08 -3.35 -26.47
N ASN A 183 16.47 -2.73 -27.48
CA ASN A 183 16.07 -3.42 -28.70
C ASN A 183 17.27 -3.95 -29.51
N ASN A 184 18.40 -3.22 -29.54
CA ASN A 184 19.61 -3.68 -30.21
C ASN A 184 20.29 -4.84 -29.50
N ILE A 185 20.30 -4.84 -28.16
CA ILE A 185 20.92 -5.93 -27.38
C ILE A 185 20.06 -7.20 -27.44
N LEU A 186 18.73 -7.06 -27.33
CA LEU A 186 17.80 -8.19 -27.45
C LEU A 186 17.79 -8.78 -28.87
N SER A 187 17.89 -7.92 -29.91
CA SER A 187 18.00 -8.35 -31.31
C SER A 187 19.35 -9.00 -31.62
N ALA A 188 20.45 -8.48 -31.06
CA ALA A 188 21.79 -9.09 -31.19
C ALA A 188 21.87 -10.48 -30.52
N ILE A 189 21.22 -10.64 -29.36
CA ILE A 189 21.13 -11.93 -28.66
C ILE A 189 20.29 -12.94 -29.45
N LYS A 190 19.14 -12.52 -30.00
CA LYS A 190 18.33 -13.40 -30.87
C LYS A 190 19.06 -13.80 -32.16
N ARG A 191 19.82 -12.88 -32.76
CA ARG A 191 20.54 -13.11 -34.03
C ARG A 191 21.70 -14.12 -33.90
N LYS A 192 22.37 -14.17 -32.73
CA LYS A 192 23.43 -15.16 -32.50
C LYS A 192 22.85 -16.58 -32.35
N LYS A 193 21.71 -16.72 -31.65
CA LYS A 193 21.03 -18.02 -31.48
C LYS A 193 20.40 -18.56 -32.77
N SER A 194 19.94 -17.70 -33.68
CA SER A 194 19.39 -18.13 -34.98
C SER A 194 20.47 -18.62 -35.95
N MET A 195 21.68 -18.07 -35.92
CA MET A 195 22.78 -18.48 -36.80
C MET A 195 23.20 -19.93 -36.53
N ASP A 196 23.35 -20.31 -35.26
CA ASP A 196 23.74 -21.68 -34.89
C ASP A 196 22.69 -22.71 -35.34
N THR A 197 21.39 -22.35 -35.30
CA THR A 197 20.29 -23.22 -35.74
C THR A 197 20.26 -23.39 -37.27
N ILE A 198 20.52 -22.32 -38.03
CA ILE A 198 20.57 -22.37 -39.49
C ILE A 198 21.73 -23.24 -39.97
N ILE A 199 22.93 -23.06 -39.40
CA ILE A 199 24.12 -23.85 -39.77
C ILE A 199 23.87 -25.33 -39.49
N LEU A 200 23.32 -25.68 -38.33
CA LEU A 200 23.03 -27.07 -37.96
C LEU A 200 21.99 -27.72 -38.90
N SER A 201 20.96 -26.97 -39.31
CA SER A 201 19.93 -27.46 -40.24
C SER A 201 20.46 -27.73 -41.66
N ILE A 202 21.37 -26.88 -42.16
CA ILE A 202 21.98 -27.06 -43.49
C ILE A 202 22.89 -28.29 -43.49
N VAL A 203 23.72 -28.44 -42.46
CA VAL A 203 24.63 -29.59 -42.33
C VAL A 203 23.84 -30.90 -42.26
N ALA A 204 22.77 -30.94 -41.46
CA ALA A 204 21.90 -32.11 -41.36
C ALA A 204 21.26 -32.46 -42.70
N SER A 205 20.73 -31.47 -43.43
CA SER A 205 20.11 -31.65 -44.74
C SER A 205 21.08 -32.21 -45.78
N VAL A 206 22.28 -31.63 -45.89
CA VAL A 206 23.32 -32.11 -46.82
C VAL A 206 23.73 -33.55 -46.50
N CYS A 207 23.89 -33.86 -45.21
CA CYS A 207 24.26 -35.21 -44.78
C CYS A 207 23.17 -36.23 -45.15
N THR A 208 21.89 -35.91 -44.92
CA THR A 208 20.78 -36.78 -45.33
C THR A 208 20.65 -36.93 -46.85
N PHE A 209 20.92 -35.86 -47.62
CA PHE A 209 20.86 -35.90 -49.08
C PHE A 209 21.95 -36.78 -49.69
N LEU A 210 23.18 -36.69 -49.16
CA LEU A 210 24.29 -37.54 -49.60
C LEU A 210 24.03 -39.03 -49.28
N ILE A 211 23.47 -39.31 -48.10
CA ILE A 211 23.07 -40.68 -47.72
C ILE A 211 21.98 -41.19 -48.69
N PHE A 212 21.00 -40.35 -49.02
CA PHE A 212 19.94 -40.73 -49.95
C PHE A 212 20.44 -41.02 -51.36
N ILE A 213 21.35 -40.18 -51.90
CA ILE A 213 21.99 -40.45 -53.20
C ILE A 213 22.84 -41.72 -53.16
N TYR A 214 23.59 -41.95 -52.09
CA TYR A 214 24.37 -43.19 -51.93
C TYR A 214 23.48 -44.43 -51.93
N TRP A 215 22.31 -44.35 -51.30
CA TRP A 215 21.34 -45.43 -51.27
C TRP A 215 20.66 -45.66 -52.63
N LEU A 216 20.38 -44.59 -53.39
CA LEU A 216 19.82 -44.67 -54.75
C LEU A 216 20.84 -45.16 -55.79
N SER A 217 22.12 -44.89 -55.57
CA SER A 217 23.20 -45.28 -56.48
C SER A 217 23.68 -46.73 -56.27
N LYS A 218 23.19 -47.41 -55.24
CA LYS A 218 23.56 -48.78 -54.90
C LYS A 218 22.42 -49.75 -55.25
#